data_AF-A0A845UC18-F1
#
_entry.id   AF-A0A845UC18-F1
#
_cell.length_a   1.000
_cell.length_b   1.000
_cell.length_c   1.000
_cell.angle_alpha   90.00
_cell.angle_beta   90.00
_cell.angle_gamma   90.00
#
_symmetry.space_group_name_H-M   'P 1'
#
loop_
_entity.id
_entity.type
_entity.pdbx_description
1 polymer ?
#
loop_
_entity_poly.entity_id
_entity_poly.type
_entity_poly.pdbx_seq_one_letter_code
_entity_poly.pdbx_strand_id
1 'polypeptide(L)'
;MNAKRKPTVTVWKDEDEAPELTGVEFDHPQGRWKHGGEPIEEVQGKAAFREALKKKQVNMLIDADVLEFYRRKAGGRGYQTLINRTLRESMERNALLDAVRQVVREEMHHRE
;
A
#
# COMPACT_ATOMS: atom_id res chain seq x y z
N MET A 1 -50.82 21.39 -40.06
CA MET A 1 -49.34 21.35 -40.01
C MET A 1 -48.93 21.36 -38.55
N ASN A 2 -48.39 20.25 -38.04
CA ASN A 2 -48.05 20.14 -36.62
C ASN A 2 -46.52 20.19 -36.47
N ALA A 3 -45.99 21.36 -36.09
CA ALA A 3 -44.56 21.55 -35.90
C ALA A 3 -44.17 21.03 -34.51
N LYS A 4 -43.54 19.84 -34.46
CA LYS A 4 -42.99 19.29 -33.22
C LYS A 4 -41.83 20.19 -32.73
N ARG A 5 -41.93 20.66 -31.48
CA ARG A 5 -40.86 21.40 -30.79
C ARG A 5 -39.66 20.46 -30.59
N LYS A 6 -38.46 20.92 -30.97
CA LYS A 6 -37.22 20.15 -30.77
C LYS A 6 -36.93 20.03 -29.26
N PRO A 7 -36.51 18.86 -28.77
CA PRO A 7 -36.21 18.68 -27.36
C PRO A 7 -34.95 19.49 -27.02
N THR A 8 -35.08 20.46 -26.13
CA THR A 8 -33.94 21.10 -25.50
C THR A 8 -33.31 20.07 -24.58
N VAL A 9 -32.14 19.55 -24.96
CA VAL A 9 -31.33 18.72 -24.08
C VAL A 9 -30.71 19.65 -23.05
N THR A 10 -31.40 19.85 -21.93
CA THR A 10 -30.79 20.43 -20.73
C THR A 10 -29.90 19.36 -20.12
N VAL A 11 -28.59 19.49 -20.34
CA VAL A 11 -27.59 18.76 -19.56
C VAL A 11 -27.63 19.37 -18.17
N TRP A 12 -28.29 18.68 -17.24
CA TRP A 12 -28.25 19.02 -15.82
C TRP A 12 -26.80 18.88 -15.36
N LYS A 13 -26.17 19.99 -14.99
CA LYS A 13 -24.86 20.01 -14.35
C LYS A 13 -25.14 20.28 -12.87
N ASP A 14 -24.89 19.29 -12.03
CA ASP A 14 -25.10 19.43 -10.60
C ASP A 14 -24.03 20.37 -10.05
N GLU A 15 -24.44 21.53 -9.53
CA GLU A 15 -23.52 22.58 -9.07
C GLU A 15 -22.77 22.16 -7.80
N ASP A 16 -23.22 21.09 -7.14
CA ASP A 16 -22.60 20.48 -5.95
C ASP A 16 -21.76 19.23 -6.29
N GLU A 17 -21.57 18.92 -7.59
CA GLU A 17 -20.71 17.82 -8.01
C GLU A 17 -19.25 18.19 -7.70
N ALA A 18 -18.72 17.62 -6.61
CA ALA A 18 -17.34 17.79 -6.21
C ALA A 18 -16.42 17.45 -7.40
N PRO A 19 -15.41 18.31 -7.68
CA PRO A 19 -14.54 18.10 -8.83
C PRO A 19 -13.87 16.73 -8.75
N GLU A 20 -13.72 16.08 -9.91
CA GLU A 20 -12.96 14.83 -10.00
C GLU A 20 -11.54 15.09 -9.46
N LEU A 21 -11.11 14.26 -8.51
CA LEU A 21 -9.76 14.36 -7.94
C LEU A 21 -8.73 14.02 -9.02
N THR A 22 -8.13 15.04 -9.60
CA THR A 22 -7.14 14.92 -10.68
C THR A 22 -5.72 14.77 -10.17
N GLY A 23 -5.53 14.88 -8.86
CA GLY A 23 -4.25 14.78 -8.18
C GLY A 23 -3.60 16.14 -7.90
N VAL A 24 -4.01 17.20 -8.61
CA VAL A 24 -3.54 18.57 -8.41
C VAL A 24 -3.97 19.14 -7.05
N GLU A 25 -5.04 18.59 -6.48
CA GLU A 25 -5.56 18.96 -5.16
C GLU A 25 -4.61 18.53 -4.04
N PHE A 26 -3.72 17.57 -4.28
CA PHE A 26 -2.70 17.19 -3.29
C PHE A 26 -1.49 18.12 -3.30
N ASP A 27 -1.32 18.94 -4.35
CA ASP A 27 -0.25 19.94 -4.44
C ASP A 27 -0.74 21.27 -3.84
N HIS A 28 -0.88 21.28 -2.52
CA HIS A 28 -1.24 22.48 -1.77
C HIS A 28 0.03 23.20 -1.27
N PRO A 29 0.48 24.30 -1.92
CA PRO A 29 1.62 25.10 -1.43
C PRO A 29 1.34 25.76 -0.07
N GLN A 30 0.06 25.84 0.30
CA GLN A 30 -0.43 26.30 1.59
C GLN A 30 -0.37 25.22 2.68
N GLY A 31 -0.08 23.96 2.31
CA GLY A 31 0.01 22.85 3.24
C GLY A 31 1.04 23.12 4.34
N ARG A 32 0.69 22.77 5.58
CA ARG A 32 1.59 22.86 6.74
C ARG A 32 1.65 21.49 7.40
N TRP A 33 2.86 21.03 7.69
CA TRP A 33 3.05 19.80 8.44
C TRP A 33 2.58 20.00 9.87
N LYS A 34 1.85 19.02 10.42
CA LYS A 34 1.40 19.02 11.80
C LYS A 34 1.66 17.66 12.43
N HIS A 35 2.05 17.65 13.70
CA HIS A 35 2.18 16.43 14.51
C HIS A 35 1.55 16.69 15.88
N GLY A 36 0.55 15.89 16.23
CA GLY A 36 -0.23 16.12 17.47
C GLY A 36 -1.06 17.42 17.47
N GLY A 37 -1.35 18.00 16.30
CA GLY A 37 -2.10 19.25 16.16
C GLY A 37 -1.22 20.51 16.03
N GLU A 38 0.03 20.43 16.46
CA GLU A 38 1.00 21.52 16.38
C GLU A 38 1.71 21.56 15.02
N PRO A 39 1.95 22.76 14.45
CA PRO A 39 2.71 22.91 13.21
C PRO A 39 4.18 22.55 13.45
N ILE A 40 4.74 21.77 12.53
CA ILE A 40 6.14 21.37 12.55
C ILE A 40 6.81 21.68 11.21
N GLU A 41 8.13 21.78 11.24
CA GLU A 41 8.97 21.89 10.04
C GLU A 41 8.77 20.68 9.12
N GLU A 42 8.82 20.90 7.80
CA GLU A 42 8.62 19.84 6.81
C GLU A 42 9.60 18.68 6.96
N VAL A 43 10.86 18.98 7.29
CA VAL A 43 11.90 17.96 7.51
C VAL A 43 11.54 17.06 8.69
N GLN A 44 11.04 17.67 9.78
CA GLN A 44 10.62 16.94 10.98
C GLN A 44 9.35 16.13 10.72
N GLY A 45 8.39 16.69 9.96
CA GLY A 45 7.17 15.98 9.60
C GLY A 45 7.43 14.78 8.70
N LYS A 46 8.30 14.93 7.70
CA LYS A 46 8.77 13.81 6.87
C LYS A 46 9.50 12.75 7.70
N ALA A 47 10.31 13.15 8.67
CA ALA A 47 11.03 12.22 9.55
C ALA A 47 10.07 11.42 10.45
N ALA A 48 9.16 12.10 11.15
CA ALA A 48 8.16 11.46 12.01
C ALA A 48 7.25 10.51 11.21
N PHE A 49 6.82 10.91 10.02
CA PHE A 49 6.04 10.05 9.12
C PHE A 49 6.81 8.79 8.71
N ARG A 50 8.10 8.92 8.38
CA ARG A 50 8.96 7.78 8.02
C ARG A 50 9.18 6.84 9.20
N GLU A 51 9.36 7.36 10.40
CA GLU A 51 9.48 6.58 11.64
C GLU A 51 8.19 5.76 11.88
N ALA A 52 7.04 6.41 11.77
CA ALA A 52 5.73 5.76 11.92
C ALA A 52 5.48 4.68 10.86
N LEU A 53 6.02 4.83 9.64
CA LEU A 53 5.77 3.90 8.54
C LEU A 53 6.36 2.49 8.78
N LYS A 54 7.28 2.31 9.73
CA LYS A 54 7.99 1.04 10.08
C LYS A 54 8.58 0.26 8.89
N LYS A 55 8.62 0.85 7.69
CA LYS A 55 9.16 0.28 6.45
C LYS A 55 10.50 0.93 6.19
N LYS A 56 11.54 0.11 5.98
CA LYS A 56 12.86 0.59 5.57
C LYS A 56 12.98 0.51 4.05
N GLN A 57 13.42 1.60 3.43
CA GLN A 57 13.84 1.57 2.04
C GLN A 57 15.21 0.87 1.98
N VAL A 58 15.28 -0.19 1.18
CA VAL A 58 16.51 -0.95 0.97
C VAL A 58 16.90 -0.86 -0.50
N ASN A 59 18.20 -0.79 -0.79
CA ASN A 59 18.71 -0.95 -2.15
C ASN A 59 19.04 -2.42 -2.36
N MET A 60 18.19 -3.13 -3.11
CA MET A 60 18.38 -4.55 -3.41
C MET A 60 17.96 -4.84 -4.85
N LEU A 61 18.59 -5.84 -5.45
CA LEU A 61 18.17 -6.40 -6.73
C LEU A 61 17.17 -7.52 -6.47
N ILE A 62 16.10 -7.55 -7.27
CA ILE A 62 15.10 -8.62 -7.30
C ILE A 62 15.07 -9.11 -8.75
N ASP A 63 15.07 -10.42 -8.94
CA ASP A 63 15.03 -11.03 -10.27
C ASP A 63 13.78 -10.58 -11.04
N ALA A 64 13.94 -10.38 -12.34
CA ALA A 64 12.90 -9.81 -13.19
C ALA A 64 11.65 -10.70 -13.25
N ASP A 65 11.84 -12.01 -13.32
CA ASP A 65 10.75 -13.01 -13.34
C ASP A 65 9.94 -13.02 -12.03
N VAL A 66 10.62 -12.89 -10.88
CA VAL A 66 9.99 -12.76 -9.57
C VAL A 66 9.16 -11.48 -9.51
N LEU A 67 9.72 -10.36 -9.94
CA LEU A 67 9.02 -9.08 -9.94
C LEU A 67 7.77 -9.13 -10.84
N GLU A 68 7.90 -9.68 -12.05
CA GLU A 68 6.79 -9.87 -12.99
C GLU A 68 5.70 -10.80 -12.43
N PHE A 69 6.08 -11.88 -11.77
CA PHE A 69 5.13 -12.76 -11.08
C PHE A 69 4.27 -11.99 -10.07
N TYR A 70 4.89 -11.19 -9.19
CA TYR A 70 4.15 -10.43 -8.18
C TYR A 70 3.37 -9.25 -8.77
N ARG A 71 3.86 -8.61 -9.85
CA ARG A 71 3.10 -7.58 -10.58
C ARG A 71 1.81 -8.15 -11.16
N ARG A 72 1.87 -9.30 -11.83
CA ARG A 72 0.68 -9.99 -12.37
C ARG A 72 -0.26 -10.41 -11.25
N LYS A 73 0.27 -11.03 -10.19
CA LYS A 73 -0.51 -11.51 -9.05
C LYS A 73 -1.24 -10.39 -8.30
N ALA A 74 -0.66 -9.19 -8.25
CA ALA A 74 -1.26 -8.03 -7.58
C ALA A 74 -2.17 -7.17 -8.48
N GLY A 75 -2.34 -7.51 -9.77
CA GLY A 75 -3.13 -6.70 -10.70
C GLY A 75 -2.50 -5.34 -11.01
N GLY A 76 -1.16 -5.26 -11.00
CA GLY A 76 -0.39 -4.06 -11.38
C GLY A 76 0.00 -3.13 -10.23
N ARG A 77 -0.79 -3.02 -9.16
CA ARG A 77 -0.47 -2.20 -7.97
C ARG A 77 -0.35 -3.07 -6.72
N GLY A 78 0.46 -2.63 -5.75
CA GLY A 78 0.58 -3.34 -4.46
C GLY A 78 1.47 -4.59 -4.48
N TYR A 79 2.19 -4.85 -5.57
CA TYR A 79 3.13 -5.99 -5.65
C TYR A 79 4.19 -5.96 -4.55
N GLN A 80 4.66 -4.78 -4.12
CA GLN A 80 5.58 -4.66 -2.99
C GLN A 80 4.96 -5.15 -1.67
N THR A 81 3.68 -4.82 -1.43
CA THR A 81 2.94 -5.30 -0.25
C THR A 81 2.83 -6.82 -0.28
N LEU A 82 2.56 -7.39 -1.45
CA LEU A 82 2.45 -8.83 -1.63
C LEU A 82 3.80 -9.54 -1.42
N ILE A 83 4.89 -8.99 -1.95
CA ILE A 83 6.25 -9.49 -1.70
C ILE A 83 6.54 -9.49 -0.20
N ASN A 84 6.33 -8.35 0.48
CA ASN A 84 6.56 -8.25 1.92
C ASN A 84 5.72 -9.25 2.74
N ARG A 85 4.46 -9.49 2.32
CA ARG A 85 3.60 -10.50 2.94
C ARG A 85 4.18 -11.90 2.76
N THR A 86 4.58 -12.27 1.55
CA THR A 86 5.15 -13.59 1.28
C THR A 86 6.46 -13.82 2.03
N LEU A 87 7.30 -12.79 2.17
CA LEU A 87 8.51 -12.88 2.99
C LEU A 87 8.18 -13.17 4.47
N ARG A 88 7.16 -12.50 5.04
CA ARG A 88 6.70 -12.77 6.42
C ARG A 88 6.17 -14.20 6.59
N GLU A 89 5.31 -14.64 5.67
CA GLU A 89 4.77 -16.00 5.68
C GLU A 89 5.88 -17.06 5.60
N SER A 90 6.94 -16.79 4.83
CA SER A 90 8.12 -17.67 4.77
C SER A 90 8.90 -17.70 6.09
N MET A 91 9.02 -16.57 6.79
CA MET A 91 9.69 -16.51 8.11
C MET A 91 8.91 -17.34 9.14
N GLU A 92 7.58 -17.18 9.18
CA GLU A 92 6.71 -17.92 10.10
C GLU A 92 6.76 -19.43 9.83
N ARG A 93 6.71 -19.83 8.55
CA ARG A 93 6.84 -21.24 8.15
C ARG A 93 8.17 -21.84 8.60
N ASN A 94 9.28 -21.12 8.41
CA ASN A 94 10.60 -21.61 8.83
C ASN A 94 10.68 -21.77 10.35
N ALA A 95 10.18 -20.79 11.11
CA ALA A 95 10.13 -20.87 12.57
C ALA A 95 9.32 -22.08 13.06
N LEU A 96 8.18 -22.37 12.44
CA LEU A 96 7.37 -23.55 12.75
C LEU A 96 8.12 -24.85 12.46
N LEU A 97 8.78 -24.95 11.30
CA LEU A 97 9.56 -26.15 10.93
C LEU A 97 10.69 -26.41 11.93
N ASP A 98 11.36 -25.35 12.39
CA ASP A 98 12.44 -25.49 13.37
C ASP A 98 11.91 -25.92 14.74
N ALA A 99 10.77 -25.39 15.18
CA ALA A 99 10.10 -25.85 16.39
C ALA A 99 9.70 -27.33 16.30
N VAL A 100 9.13 -27.77 15.18
CA VAL A 100 8.78 -29.18 14.96
C VAL A 100 10.02 -30.08 14.99
N ARG A 101 11.11 -29.68 14.31
CA ARG A 101 12.37 -30.44 14.34
C ARG A 101 12.96 -30.55 15.74
N GLN A 102 12.83 -29.50 16.55
CA GLN A 102 13.27 -29.53 17.93
C GLN A 102 12.47 -30.58 18.72
N VAL A 103 11.14 -30.51 18.69
CA VAL A 103 10.26 -31.47 19.38
C VAL A 103 10.54 -32.90 18.93
N VAL A 104 10.68 -33.14 17.62
CA VAL A 104 11.00 -34.49 17.10
C VAL A 104 12.34 -34.99 17.64
N ARG A 105 13.37 -34.15 17.72
CA ARG A 105 14.66 -34.55 18.30
C ARG A 105 14.55 -34.87 19.78
N GLU A 106 13.83 -34.05 20.53
CA GLU A 106 13.59 -34.27 21.96
C GLU A 106 12.89 -35.63 22.18
N GLU A 107 11.84 -35.93 21.41
CA GLU A 107 11.12 -37.20 21.49
C GLU A 107 11.96 -38.41 21.08
N MET A 108 12.88 -38.25 20.13
CA MET A 108 13.81 -39.32 19.74
C MET A 108 14.85 -39.59 20.83
N HIS A 109 15.36 -38.55 21.50
CA HIS A 109 16.36 -38.67 22.57
C HIS A 109 15.75 -39.11 23.92
N HIS A 110 14.47 -38.83 24.17
CA HIS A 110 13.79 -39.22 25.42
C HIS A 110 13.31 -40.68 25.42
N ARG A 111 13.50 -41.41 24.31
CA ARG A 111 13.11 -42.83 24.15
C ARG A 111 14.28 -43.81 24.18
N GLU A 112 15.49 -43.34 24.46
CA GLU A 112 16.68 -44.15 24.79
C GLU A 112 16.87 -44.21 26.32
#